data_AF-C6BLS9-F1
#
_entry.id   AF-C6BLS9-F1
#
_cell.length_a   1.000
_cell.length_b   1.000
_cell.length_c   1.000
_cell.angle_alpha   90.00
_cell.angle_beta   90.00
_cell.angle_gamma   90.00
#
_symmetry.space_group_name_H-M   'P 1'
#
loop_
_entity.id
_entity.type
_entity.pdbx_description
1 polymer ?
#
loop_
_entity_poly.entity_id
_entity_poly.type
_entity_poly.pdbx_seq_one_letter_code
_entity_poly.pdbx_strand_id
1 'polypeptide(L)'
;MRNPLLSLDIIASAAFALFSATAQASCVVNPTTQSNSTFPASLTGKLAYHSYVSYGDGTSQIFIYDFAARTLTQVSNTTWGIQDPMNAVFSPDGKWLAFMGIKNNAWNVFFWQVGTSNLPINLTNSTGQTRNEDPKFSADGKSLLFKQNGDVMQAALSYTSSGPVFTSVVNLTRTAPGVENSMPFATPDGTAVYYATGTGSGMGLYKQTIGSTTNVAFDAPAGLATYYPIVRADGTVFYARWLDATSQADQIYTKVNPSDVPNQLPLNDCNSNNSDPSPVNGTNYVFFSSTTAGGYQLYLGDATTGQRWSLSQFGVNSDTTKAKLGSNYYAGTTVAAQAVTLLSQGKPASASSSYSPSFGPAYAFDGNTTSTRWDSIEGSAAGTQWLKVDLGSIRTITGVDLYWDAGAKVYSIQTSNDGVNWTSIYSTSKGAAWGHVSLANLKGSGRYVRMYGTQRATQWGYSLDEMQVWGY
;
A
#
# COMPACT_ATOMS: atom_id res chain seq x y z
N MET A 1 -59.76 -66.75 20.47
CA MET A 1 -59.88 -65.43 19.84
C MET A 1 -58.50 -64.99 19.39
N ARG A 2 -58.28 -64.82 18.09
CA ARG A 2 -57.04 -64.28 17.48
C ARG A 2 -57.17 -62.76 17.37
N ASN A 3 -56.18 -61.99 17.84
CA ASN A 3 -55.47 -60.92 17.10
C ASN A 3 -54.48 -60.17 18.01
N PRO A 4 -53.46 -59.46 17.44
CA PRO A 4 -52.07 -59.65 17.82
C PRO A 4 -51.44 -58.42 18.47
N LEU A 5 -50.26 -58.64 19.07
CA LEU A 5 -49.32 -57.61 19.49
C LEU A 5 -48.79 -56.87 18.25
N LEU A 6 -49.07 -55.57 18.16
CA LEU A 6 -48.40 -54.65 17.26
C LEU A 6 -47.07 -54.23 17.91
N SER A 7 -45.96 -54.70 17.35
CA SER A 7 -44.63 -54.15 17.54
C SER A 7 -44.52 -52.82 16.80
N LEU A 8 -44.32 -51.73 17.55
CA LEU A 8 -44.03 -50.42 17.00
C LEU A 8 -42.51 -50.26 16.95
N ASP A 9 -41.90 -50.52 15.79
CA ASP A 9 -40.51 -50.21 15.52
C ASP A 9 -40.35 -48.68 15.41
N ILE A 10 -39.72 -48.06 16.42
CA ILE A 10 -39.24 -46.69 16.34
C ILE A 10 -37.89 -46.73 15.62
N ILE A 11 -37.90 -46.40 14.33
CA ILE A 11 -36.69 -46.11 13.56
C ILE A 11 -36.13 -44.78 14.08
N ALA A 12 -35.08 -44.85 14.89
CA ALA A 12 -34.28 -43.69 15.27
C ALA A 12 -33.44 -43.26 14.04
N SER A 13 -33.97 -42.33 13.26
CA SER A 13 -33.21 -41.62 12.22
C SER A 13 -32.20 -40.70 12.90
N ALA A 14 -30.97 -41.18 13.11
CA ALA A 14 -29.85 -40.35 13.48
C ALA A 14 -29.48 -39.47 12.28
N ALA A 15 -29.99 -38.24 12.25
CA ALA A 15 -29.51 -37.21 11.36
C ALA A 15 -28.09 -36.83 11.79
N PHE A 16 -27.09 -37.46 11.17
CA PHE A 16 -25.71 -36.99 11.20
C PHE A 16 -25.67 -35.63 10.51
N ALA A 17 -25.78 -34.55 11.28
CA ALA A 17 -25.41 -33.22 10.81
C ALA A 17 -23.90 -33.24 10.54
N LEU A 18 -23.53 -33.44 9.27
CA LEU A 18 -22.21 -33.09 8.78
C LEU A 18 -22.08 -31.57 8.91
N PHE A 19 -21.60 -31.12 10.06
CA PHE A 19 -21.03 -29.78 10.18
C PHE A 19 -19.84 -29.74 9.23
N SER A 20 -20.01 -29.13 8.07
CA SER A 20 -18.90 -28.60 7.30
C SER A 20 -18.31 -27.46 8.12
N ALA A 21 -17.48 -27.80 9.11
CA ALA A 21 -16.55 -26.85 9.69
C ALA A 21 -15.60 -26.45 8.57
N THR A 22 -15.92 -25.34 7.88
CA THR A 22 -14.92 -24.64 7.08
C THR A 22 -13.79 -24.32 8.05
N ALA A 23 -12.65 -24.99 7.88
CA ALA A 23 -11.46 -24.74 8.68
C ALA A 23 -11.19 -23.22 8.63
N GLN A 24 -11.29 -22.55 9.78
CA GLN A 24 -10.89 -21.15 9.91
C GLN A 24 -9.42 -21.08 9.55
N ALA A 25 -9.08 -20.31 8.52
CA ALA A 25 -7.69 -20.19 8.09
C ALA A 25 -6.84 -19.74 9.27
N SER A 26 -5.99 -20.65 9.76
CA SER A 26 -4.96 -20.33 10.75
C SER A 26 -3.86 -19.53 10.04
N CYS A 27 -3.17 -18.67 10.78
CA CYS A 27 -1.93 -18.05 10.29
C CYS A 27 -0.97 -19.11 9.72
N VAL A 28 -0.07 -18.69 8.84
CA VAL A 28 0.95 -19.55 8.22
C VAL A 28 2.29 -19.28 8.89
N VAL A 29 3.07 -20.31 9.18
CA VAL A 29 4.44 -20.11 9.66
C VAL A 29 5.34 -19.79 8.48
N ASN A 30 6.01 -18.62 8.49
CA ASN A 30 6.93 -18.18 7.43
C ASN A 30 6.31 -18.21 6.02
N PRO A 31 5.21 -17.47 5.76
CA PRO A 31 4.54 -17.47 4.47
C PRO A 31 5.48 -16.96 3.36
N THR A 32 5.47 -17.64 2.22
CA THR A 32 6.30 -17.30 1.07
C THR A 32 5.86 -16.00 0.40
N THR A 33 6.84 -15.15 0.09
CA THR A 33 6.61 -13.96 -0.73
C THR A 33 6.58 -14.34 -2.20
N GLN A 34 5.56 -13.87 -2.91
CA GLN A 34 5.39 -14.07 -4.35
C GLN A 34 6.40 -13.24 -5.15
N SER A 35 6.68 -13.68 -6.38
CA SER A 35 7.57 -12.97 -7.31
C SER A 35 7.03 -11.59 -7.67
N ASN A 36 7.93 -10.62 -7.86
CA ASN A 36 7.62 -9.27 -8.33
C ASN A 36 6.83 -9.28 -9.65
N SER A 37 7.13 -10.21 -10.56
CA SER A 37 6.46 -10.35 -11.86
C SER A 37 4.98 -10.73 -11.76
N THR A 38 4.53 -11.20 -10.59
CA THR A 38 3.13 -11.57 -10.32
C THR A 38 2.38 -10.52 -9.51
N PHE A 39 3.00 -9.37 -9.24
CA PHE A 39 2.34 -8.29 -8.51
C PHE A 39 1.09 -7.81 -9.26
N PRO A 40 -0.04 -7.58 -8.57
CA PRO A 40 -1.30 -7.23 -9.24
C PRO A 40 -1.22 -5.94 -10.06
N ALA A 41 -1.18 -6.07 -11.39
CA ALA A 41 -1.10 -4.93 -12.32
C ALA A 41 -2.34 -4.03 -12.30
N SER A 42 -3.45 -4.49 -11.70
CA SER A 42 -4.67 -3.70 -11.51
C SER A 42 -4.52 -2.58 -10.46
N LEU A 43 -3.45 -2.60 -9.65
CA LEU A 43 -3.19 -1.56 -8.67
C LEU A 43 -2.46 -0.39 -9.33
N THR A 44 -3.20 0.66 -9.65
CA THR A 44 -2.69 1.88 -10.29
C THR A 44 -2.78 3.12 -9.41
N GLY A 45 -3.25 2.97 -8.17
CA GLY A 45 -3.53 4.06 -7.24
C GLY A 45 -2.28 4.65 -6.58
N LYS A 46 -2.49 5.30 -5.44
CA LYS A 46 -1.42 5.84 -4.58
C LYS A 46 -1.49 5.20 -3.21
N LEU A 47 -0.35 4.80 -2.67
CA LEU A 47 -0.20 4.29 -1.30
C LEU A 47 0.53 5.35 -0.47
N ALA A 48 -0.13 5.88 0.55
CA ALA A 48 0.51 6.66 1.59
C ALA A 48 0.96 5.73 2.72
N TYR A 49 2.09 6.01 3.34
CA TYR A 49 2.55 5.35 4.56
C TYR A 49 3.49 6.27 5.32
N HIS A 50 3.79 5.94 6.57
CA HIS A 50 4.83 6.63 7.33
C HIS A 50 5.98 5.69 7.70
N SER A 51 7.16 6.26 7.92
CA SER A 51 8.36 5.51 8.27
C SER A 51 9.20 6.24 9.32
N TYR A 52 9.62 5.52 10.36
CA TYR A 52 10.39 6.03 11.49
C TYR A 52 11.40 4.99 11.99
N VAL A 53 12.36 5.44 12.80
CA VAL A 53 13.27 4.56 13.57
C VAL A 53 12.57 4.05 14.83
N SER A 54 11.96 4.95 15.60
CA SER A 54 11.13 4.61 16.77
C SER A 54 9.92 5.54 16.89
N TYR A 55 8.86 5.07 17.52
CA TYR A 55 7.66 5.87 17.70
C TYR A 55 7.95 7.11 18.57
N GLY A 56 7.69 8.31 18.04
CA GLY A 56 7.81 9.58 18.75
C GLY A 56 9.24 10.08 18.95
N ASP A 57 10.21 9.59 18.19
CA ASP A 57 11.62 10.00 18.28
C ASP A 57 11.99 11.19 17.39
N GLY A 58 11.02 11.81 16.71
CA GLY A 58 11.22 12.90 15.77
C GLY A 58 11.56 12.47 14.34
N THR A 59 11.71 11.17 14.07
CA THR A 59 12.19 10.67 12.77
C THR A 59 11.08 10.33 11.79
N SER A 60 9.80 10.34 12.19
CA SER A 60 8.72 9.91 11.30
C SER A 60 8.62 10.80 10.07
N GLN A 61 8.47 10.17 8.90
CA GLN A 61 8.23 10.83 7.62
C GLN A 61 7.09 10.14 6.89
N ILE A 62 6.29 10.91 6.13
CA ILE A 62 5.23 10.42 5.26
C ILE A 62 5.77 10.28 3.83
N PHE A 63 5.44 9.15 3.22
CA PHE A 63 5.76 8.80 1.85
C PHE A 63 4.50 8.51 1.06
N ILE A 64 4.54 8.78 -0.24
CA ILE A 64 3.55 8.33 -1.21
C ILE A 64 4.26 7.53 -2.30
N TYR A 65 3.82 6.29 -2.53
CA TYR A 65 4.11 5.56 -3.74
C TYR A 65 2.93 5.69 -4.72
N ASP A 66 3.18 6.21 -5.90
CA ASP A 66 2.20 6.24 -6.99
C ASP A 66 2.45 5.05 -7.91
N PHE A 67 1.52 4.10 -7.99
CA PHE A 67 1.68 2.90 -8.81
C PHE A 67 1.56 3.19 -10.31
N ALA A 68 0.69 4.12 -10.72
CA ALA A 68 0.59 4.52 -12.12
C ALA A 68 1.84 5.29 -12.57
N ALA A 69 2.30 6.22 -11.73
CA ALA A 69 3.50 7.01 -12.01
C ALA A 69 4.80 6.34 -11.54
N ARG A 70 4.75 5.13 -10.98
CA ARG A 70 5.91 4.38 -10.44
C ARG A 70 6.94 5.20 -9.68
N THR A 71 6.47 6.13 -8.87
CA THR A 71 7.34 7.08 -8.16
C THR A 71 7.10 6.97 -6.67
N LEU A 72 8.17 6.71 -5.93
CA LEU A 72 8.22 6.87 -4.48
C LEU A 72 8.64 8.30 -4.15
N THR A 73 7.83 9.01 -3.37
CA THR A 73 8.10 10.38 -2.95
C THR A 73 7.96 10.49 -1.44
N GLN A 74 9.01 10.97 -0.76
CA GLN A 74 8.86 11.49 0.60
C GLN A 74 8.15 12.85 0.50
N VAL A 75 6.95 12.98 1.06
CA VAL A 75 6.16 14.21 0.96
C VAL A 75 6.39 15.13 2.15
N SER A 76 6.55 14.57 3.35
CA SER A 76 6.89 15.36 4.52
C SER A 76 8.35 15.79 4.50
N ASN A 77 8.62 17.02 4.92
CA ASN A 77 9.97 17.55 5.00
C ASN A 77 10.05 18.64 6.07
N THR A 78 11.28 19.06 6.38
CA THR A 78 11.56 20.01 7.47
C THR A 78 10.90 21.38 7.29
N THR A 79 10.59 21.79 6.05
CA THR A 79 9.93 23.09 5.79
C THR A 79 8.48 23.13 6.27
N TRP A 80 7.85 21.96 6.47
CA TRP A 80 6.50 21.89 7.07
C TRP A 80 6.50 22.38 8.53
N GLY A 81 7.64 22.29 9.22
CA GLY A 81 7.73 22.60 10.64
C GLY A 81 6.77 21.73 11.48
N ILE A 82 6.65 20.46 11.12
CA ILE A 82 5.84 19.45 11.79
C ILE A 82 6.78 18.31 12.18
N GLN A 83 6.81 17.98 13.47
CA GLN A 83 7.55 16.84 13.98
C GLN A 83 6.68 15.59 13.93
N ASP A 84 7.29 14.43 13.69
CA ASP A 84 6.63 13.12 13.66
C ASP A 84 5.30 13.03 12.88
N PRO A 85 5.25 13.47 11.60
CA PRO A 85 4.08 13.26 10.77
C PRO A 85 3.82 11.76 10.54
N MET A 86 2.59 11.28 10.78
CA MET A 86 2.22 9.87 10.66
C MET A 86 0.71 9.64 10.44
N ASN A 87 0.31 8.37 10.23
CA ASN A 87 -1.08 7.92 10.03
C ASN A 87 -1.83 8.71 8.95
N ALA A 88 -1.17 8.88 7.80
CA ALA A 88 -1.68 9.64 6.69
C ALA A 88 -2.78 8.88 5.93
N VAL A 89 -3.88 9.56 5.64
CA VAL A 89 -5.02 9.01 4.90
C VAL A 89 -5.48 9.96 3.80
N PHE A 90 -5.79 9.42 2.63
CA PHE A 90 -6.33 10.19 1.52
C PHE A 90 -7.79 10.57 1.79
N SER A 91 -8.19 11.77 1.36
CA SER A 91 -9.60 12.09 1.18
C SER A 91 -10.23 11.16 0.14
N PRO A 92 -11.56 10.93 0.19
CA PRO A 92 -12.22 10.05 -0.79
C PRO A 92 -12.02 10.46 -2.26
N ASP A 93 -11.79 11.74 -2.52
CA ASP A 93 -11.47 12.27 -3.87
C ASP A 93 -9.97 12.31 -4.19
N GLY A 94 -9.12 11.88 -3.26
CA GLY A 94 -7.67 11.81 -3.37
C GLY A 94 -6.94 13.15 -3.43
N LYS A 95 -7.64 14.28 -3.26
CA LYS A 95 -7.03 15.62 -3.36
C LYS A 95 -6.29 16.04 -2.10
N TRP A 96 -6.65 15.46 -0.96
CA TRP A 96 -6.09 15.81 0.34
C TRP A 96 -5.51 14.60 1.03
N LEU A 97 -4.47 14.84 1.82
CA LEU A 97 -3.92 13.89 2.76
C LEU A 97 -4.15 14.46 4.16
N ALA A 98 -4.95 13.78 4.98
CA ALA A 98 -5.07 14.07 6.40
C ALA A 98 -4.04 13.25 7.17
N PHE A 99 -3.35 13.84 8.13
CA PHE A 99 -2.34 13.14 8.94
C PHE A 99 -2.21 13.79 10.32
N MET A 100 -1.59 13.09 11.27
CA MET A 100 -1.26 13.64 12.58
C MET A 100 0.22 14.01 12.66
N GLY A 101 0.57 14.96 13.52
CA GLY A 101 1.95 15.33 13.83
C GLY A 101 2.04 16.35 14.97
N ILE A 102 3.25 16.68 15.39
CA ILE A 102 3.50 17.59 16.50
C ILE A 102 3.83 18.99 15.98
N LYS A 103 3.09 19.99 16.48
CA LYS A 103 3.37 21.41 16.31
C LYS A 103 2.84 22.17 17.53
N ASN A 104 3.49 23.27 17.92
CA ASN A 104 3.10 24.07 19.08
C ASN A 104 2.99 23.25 20.39
N ASN A 105 3.91 22.27 20.55
CA ASN A 105 3.97 21.33 21.67
C ASN A 105 2.78 20.37 21.80
N ALA A 106 1.89 20.30 20.81
CA ALA A 106 0.69 19.47 20.79
C ALA A 106 0.65 18.53 19.57
N TRP A 107 0.00 17.37 19.71
CA TRP A 107 -0.39 16.59 18.53
C TRP A 107 -1.60 17.23 17.87
N ASN A 108 -1.50 17.38 16.56
CA ASN A 108 -2.45 18.08 15.73
C ASN A 108 -2.79 17.26 14.49
N VAL A 109 -3.98 17.51 13.95
CA VAL A 109 -4.40 16.98 12.65
C VAL A 109 -4.15 18.03 11.57
N PHE A 110 -3.50 17.61 10.50
CA PHE A 110 -3.12 18.45 9.38
C PHE A 110 -3.73 17.94 8.09
N PHE A 111 -3.99 18.85 7.16
CA PHE A 111 -4.32 18.53 5.78
C PHE A 111 -3.24 19.07 4.86
N TRP A 112 -2.81 18.26 3.91
CA TRP A 112 -1.92 18.67 2.83
C TRP A 112 -2.57 18.34 1.48
N GLN A 113 -2.50 19.28 0.54
CA GLN A 113 -3.06 19.07 -0.80
C GLN A 113 -2.11 18.19 -1.60
N VAL A 114 -2.58 17.05 -2.10
CA VAL A 114 -1.70 16.07 -2.74
C VAL A 114 -1.05 16.65 -3.99
N GLY A 115 0.28 16.64 -4.04
CA GLY A 115 1.09 17.10 -5.17
C GLY A 115 1.40 18.61 -5.19
N THR A 116 1.00 19.36 -4.17
CA THR A 116 1.31 20.79 -4.06
C THR A 116 2.69 21.06 -3.45
N SER A 117 3.22 22.28 -3.63
CA SER A 117 4.34 22.82 -2.84
C SER A 117 3.89 23.63 -1.62
N ASN A 118 2.59 23.91 -1.48
CA ASN A 118 2.03 24.59 -0.33
C ASN A 118 2.25 23.80 0.98
N LEU A 119 2.36 24.54 2.09
CA LEU A 119 2.49 23.96 3.43
C LEU A 119 1.17 23.28 3.87
N PRO A 120 1.25 22.23 4.71
CA PRO A 120 0.06 21.65 5.34
C PRO A 120 -0.68 22.67 6.22
N ILE A 121 -2.00 22.58 6.22
CA ILE A 121 -2.91 23.36 7.06
C ILE A 121 -3.10 22.61 8.37
N ASN A 122 -2.88 23.27 9.51
CA ASN A 122 -3.16 22.72 10.83
C ASN A 122 -4.64 22.94 11.19
N LEU A 123 -5.45 21.89 11.12
CA LEU A 123 -6.91 21.98 11.29
C LEU A 123 -7.32 22.12 12.76
N THR A 124 -6.59 21.48 13.66
CA THR A 124 -6.90 21.49 15.11
C THR A 124 -6.23 22.66 15.83
N ASN A 125 -5.10 23.15 15.32
CA ASN A 125 -4.31 24.27 15.85
C ASN A 125 -4.19 24.31 17.38
N SER A 126 -4.11 23.14 18.00
CA SER A 126 -4.03 22.95 19.43
C SER A 126 -2.64 23.28 19.94
N THR A 127 -2.56 23.63 21.21
CA THR A 127 -1.33 23.96 21.93
C THR A 127 -1.23 23.13 23.22
N GLY A 128 -0.05 23.13 23.83
CA GLY A 128 0.18 22.41 25.10
C GLY A 128 0.03 20.90 24.92
N GLN A 129 -0.43 20.18 25.93
CA GLN A 129 -0.44 18.71 25.92
C GLN A 129 -1.65 18.08 25.20
N THR A 130 -2.36 18.85 24.36
CA THR A 130 -3.51 18.30 23.60
C THR A 130 -3.02 17.27 22.59
N ARG A 131 -3.71 16.12 22.54
CA ARG A 131 -3.38 15.03 21.63
C ARG A 131 -4.48 14.79 20.61
N ASN A 132 -4.33 15.33 19.40
CA ASN A 132 -5.19 15.01 18.26
C ASN A 132 -4.52 13.98 17.33
N GLU A 133 -5.12 12.81 17.17
CA GLU A 133 -4.44 11.62 16.61
C GLU A 133 -5.36 10.82 15.68
N ASP A 134 -4.77 9.94 14.87
CA ASP A 134 -5.45 8.94 14.04
C ASP A 134 -6.59 9.47 13.15
N PRO A 135 -6.38 10.52 12.32
CA PRO A 135 -7.44 11.04 11.48
C PRO A 135 -7.94 10.00 10.47
N LYS A 136 -9.26 9.97 10.24
CA LYS A 136 -9.96 9.17 9.24
C LYS A 136 -11.09 9.96 8.59
N PHE A 137 -11.16 9.95 7.27
CA PHE A 137 -12.29 10.54 6.55
C PHE A 137 -13.54 9.67 6.67
N SER A 138 -14.69 10.32 6.77
CA SER A 138 -15.97 9.72 6.39
C SER A 138 -15.98 9.37 4.89
N ALA A 139 -16.77 8.37 4.50
CA ALA A 139 -16.82 7.89 3.12
C ALA A 139 -17.27 8.97 2.11
N ASP A 140 -18.14 9.90 2.53
CA ASP A 140 -18.60 11.02 1.70
C ASP A 140 -17.65 12.23 1.72
N GLY A 141 -16.59 12.18 2.52
CA GLY A 141 -15.58 13.23 2.64
C GLY A 141 -16.05 14.51 3.34
N LYS A 142 -17.25 14.52 3.95
CA LYS A 142 -17.81 15.71 4.61
C LYS A 142 -17.42 15.85 6.07
N SER A 143 -16.89 14.80 6.67
CA SER A 143 -16.43 14.81 8.07
C SER A 143 -15.09 14.08 8.21
N LEU A 144 -14.34 14.48 9.25
CA LEU A 144 -13.14 13.80 9.70
C LEU A 144 -13.35 13.28 11.13
N LEU A 145 -13.05 12.01 11.36
CA LEU A 145 -12.96 11.43 12.69
C LEU A 145 -11.51 11.44 13.15
N PHE A 146 -11.27 11.69 14.43
CA PHE A 146 -9.94 11.67 15.04
C PHE A 146 -10.07 11.44 16.54
N LYS A 147 -8.99 10.98 17.17
CA LYS A 147 -8.89 10.92 18.62
C LYS A 147 -8.52 12.29 19.17
N GLN A 148 -9.13 12.72 20.27
CA GLN A 148 -8.67 13.86 21.06
C GLN A 148 -8.64 13.49 22.55
N ASN A 149 -7.45 13.40 23.15
CA ASN A 149 -7.26 13.11 24.59
C ASN A 149 -8.07 11.89 25.10
N GLY A 150 -8.15 10.82 24.32
CA GLY A 150 -8.88 9.59 24.70
C GLY A 150 -10.34 9.54 24.23
N ASP A 151 -10.88 10.61 23.65
CA ASP A 151 -12.21 10.60 23.05
C ASP A 151 -12.17 10.52 21.53
N VAL A 152 -13.21 9.92 20.95
CA VAL A 152 -13.44 9.97 19.49
C VAL A 152 -14.22 11.23 19.16
N MET A 153 -13.62 12.06 18.31
CA MET A 153 -14.17 13.30 17.81
C MET A 153 -14.64 13.14 16.37
N GLN A 154 -15.66 13.89 15.99
CA GLN A 154 -16.07 14.08 14.61
C GLN A 154 -16.11 15.58 14.29
N ALA A 155 -15.30 16.00 13.31
CA ALA A 155 -15.31 17.34 12.78
C ALA A 155 -16.04 17.39 11.43
N ALA A 156 -16.93 18.37 11.25
CA ALA A 156 -17.52 18.67 9.95
C ALA A 156 -16.53 19.49 9.10
N LEU A 157 -16.36 19.10 7.84
CA LEU A 157 -15.44 19.69 6.88
C LEU A 157 -16.17 20.67 5.94
N SER A 158 -15.54 21.81 5.69
CA SER A 158 -15.87 22.70 4.57
C SER A 158 -14.60 23.06 3.82
N TYR A 159 -14.67 23.17 2.50
CA TYR A 159 -13.53 23.52 1.65
C TYR A 159 -13.72 24.94 1.13
N THR A 160 -12.91 25.87 1.63
CA THR A 160 -12.92 27.29 1.23
C THR A 160 -11.83 27.57 0.20
N SER A 161 -11.78 28.79 -0.34
CA SER A 161 -10.66 29.24 -1.18
C SER A 161 -9.30 29.19 -0.49
N SER A 162 -9.27 29.27 0.85
CA SER A 162 -8.06 29.18 1.67
C SER A 162 -7.73 27.75 2.09
N GLY A 163 -8.57 26.77 1.73
CA GLY A 163 -8.41 25.36 2.08
C GLY A 163 -9.51 24.79 2.99
N PRO A 164 -9.37 23.52 3.39
CA PRO A 164 -10.26 22.85 4.34
C PRO A 164 -10.27 23.53 5.71
N VAL A 165 -11.45 23.59 6.33
CA VAL A 165 -11.66 24.06 7.70
C VAL A 165 -12.63 23.14 8.43
N PHE A 166 -12.51 23.09 9.76
CA PHE A 166 -13.52 22.50 10.62
C PHE A 166 -14.61 23.55 10.92
N THR A 167 -15.85 23.24 10.57
CA THR A 167 -17.00 24.13 10.85
C THR A 167 -17.67 23.80 12.19
N SER A 168 -17.52 22.57 12.67
CA SER A 168 -17.91 22.12 14.00
C SER A 168 -17.10 20.89 14.39
N VAL A 169 -16.97 20.65 15.70
CA VAL A 169 -16.32 19.46 16.25
C VAL A 169 -17.20 18.93 17.39
N VAL A 170 -17.53 17.64 17.34
CA VAL A 170 -18.40 16.97 18.33
C VAL A 170 -17.66 15.80 18.94
N ASN A 171 -17.72 15.68 20.27
CA ASN A 171 -17.26 14.50 21.00
C ASN A 171 -18.33 13.40 20.91
N LEU A 172 -18.01 12.30 20.24
CA LEU A 172 -18.92 11.18 20.04
C LEU A 172 -19.00 10.28 21.27
N THR A 173 -17.87 9.98 21.90
CA THR A 173 -17.78 8.98 22.97
C THR A 173 -18.09 9.55 24.35
N ARG A 174 -17.78 10.84 24.60
CA ARG A 174 -18.05 11.55 25.86
C ARG A 174 -17.60 10.77 27.10
N THR A 175 -16.41 10.20 27.03
CA THR A 175 -15.96 9.26 28.06
C THR A 175 -15.49 9.95 29.33
N ALA A 176 -15.49 9.17 30.42
CA ALA A 176 -14.93 9.61 31.69
C ALA A 176 -13.41 9.80 31.57
N PRO A 177 -12.80 10.70 32.38
CA PRO A 177 -11.35 10.89 32.38
C PRO A 177 -10.58 9.58 32.57
N GLY A 178 -9.54 9.38 31.75
CA GLY A 178 -8.68 8.20 31.80
C GLY A 178 -9.15 7.00 30.97
N VAL A 179 -10.33 7.09 30.34
CA VAL A 179 -10.73 6.12 29.30
C VAL A 179 -10.04 6.49 27.99
N GLU A 180 -9.43 5.50 27.35
CA GLU A 180 -8.71 5.68 26.10
C GLU A 180 -9.48 5.04 24.95
N ASN A 181 -10.10 5.87 24.10
CA ASN A 181 -10.68 5.46 22.82
C ASN A 181 -9.79 5.97 21.68
N SER A 182 -9.44 5.08 20.77
CA SER A 182 -8.44 5.37 19.73
C SER A 182 -8.82 4.77 18.38
N MET A 183 -8.11 5.19 17.33
CA MET A 183 -8.19 4.62 15.98
C MET A 183 -9.64 4.59 15.42
N PRO A 184 -10.37 5.74 15.41
CA PRO A 184 -11.76 5.74 15.01
C PRO A 184 -11.93 5.50 13.51
N PHE A 185 -12.93 4.73 13.11
CA PHE A 185 -13.27 4.52 11.70
C PHE A 185 -14.78 4.44 11.50
N ALA A 186 -15.35 5.27 10.62
CA ALA A 186 -16.80 5.31 10.40
C ALA A 186 -17.28 4.13 9.53
N THR A 187 -18.53 3.71 9.72
CA THR A 187 -19.22 2.82 8.77
C THR A 187 -19.38 3.52 7.41
N PRO A 188 -19.52 2.76 6.30
CA PRO A 188 -19.66 3.36 4.97
C PRO A 188 -20.88 4.29 4.83
N ASP A 189 -21.96 3.99 5.53
CA ASP A 189 -23.18 4.83 5.59
C ASP A 189 -23.07 6.02 6.55
N GLY A 190 -21.96 6.12 7.31
CA GLY A 190 -21.72 7.19 8.27
C GLY A 190 -22.62 7.18 9.51
N THR A 191 -23.37 6.09 9.76
CA THR A 191 -24.31 6.02 10.89
C THR A 191 -23.66 5.56 12.20
N ALA A 192 -22.48 4.95 12.14
CA ALA A 192 -21.76 4.43 13.29
C ALA A 192 -20.24 4.61 13.15
N VAL A 193 -19.54 4.46 14.27
CA VAL A 193 -18.08 4.50 14.36
C VAL A 193 -17.57 3.26 15.08
N TYR A 194 -16.52 2.67 14.54
CA TYR A 194 -15.69 1.68 15.23
C TYR A 194 -14.52 2.39 15.91
N TYR A 195 -14.14 1.94 17.09
CA TYR A 195 -12.94 2.40 17.79
C TYR A 195 -12.41 1.31 18.71
N ALA A 196 -11.11 1.39 19.04
CA ALA A 196 -10.51 0.56 20.07
C ALA A 196 -10.62 1.27 21.42
N THR A 197 -10.87 0.54 22.50
CA THR A 197 -10.82 1.07 23.87
C THR A 197 -9.99 0.19 24.80
N GLY A 198 -9.35 0.79 25.81
CA GLY A 198 -8.48 0.08 26.75
C GLY A 198 -7.00 0.08 26.36
N THR A 199 -6.19 -0.67 27.09
CA THR A 199 -4.73 -0.78 26.88
C THR A 199 -4.25 -2.22 27.02
N GLY A 200 -3.18 -2.57 26.29
CA GLY A 200 -2.57 -3.90 26.34
C GLY A 200 -3.58 -5.02 26.15
N SER A 201 -3.51 -6.04 27.03
CA SER A 201 -4.40 -7.21 27.01
C SER A 201 -5.88 -6.90 27.32
N GLY A 202 -6.20 -5.69 27.77
CA GLY A 202 -7.57 -5.22 28.00
C GLY A 202 -8.16 -4.44 26.82
N MET A 203 -7.42 -4.30 25.71
CA MET A 203 -7.87 -3.52 24.56
C MET A 203 -8.87 -4.30 23.69
N GLY A 204 -10.00 -3.68 23.35
CA GLY A 204 -11.04 -4.29 22.52
C GLY A 204 -11.69 -3.32 21.54
N LEU A 205 -12.29 -3.86 20.47
CA LEU A 205 -13.01 -3.10 19.45
C LEU A 205 -14.49 -2.99 19.76
N TYR A 206 -15.02 -1.77 19.62
CA TYR A 206 -16.42 -1.44 19.87
C TYR A 206 -17.00 -0.71 18.67
N LYS A 207 -18.32 -0.86 18.49
CA LYS A 207 -19.13 -0.13 17.52
C LYS A 207 -20.12 0.75 18.27
N GLN A 208 -20.16 2.04 17.96
CA GLN A 208 -21.11 2.99 18.54
C GLN A 208 -21.92 3.68 17.44
N THR A 209 -23.22 3.82 17.68
CA THR A 209 -24.10 4.60 16.79
C THR A 209 -23.82 6.08 16.98
N ILE A 210 -23.58 6.82 15.90
CA ILE A 210 -23.34 8.26 15.95
C ILE A 210 -24.64 8.97 16.39
N GLY A 211 -24.51 9.87 17.35
CA GLY A 211 -25.65 10.52 18.02
C GLY A 211 -26.17 9.79 19.26
N SER A 212 -25.64 8.60 19.57
CA SER A 212 -25.92 7.84 20.79
C SER A 212 -24.63 7.57 21.56
N THR A 213 -24.71 7.35 22.87
CA THR A 213 -23.62 6.83 23.70
C THR A 213 -23.67 5.31 23.87
N THR A 214 -24.68 4.65 23.28
CA THR A 214 -24.79 3.19 23.30
C THR A 214 -23.79 2.59 22.32
N ASN A 215 -22.92 1.72 22.84
CA ASN A 215 -21.97 0.94 22.06
C ASN A 215 -22.21 -0.56 22.27
N VAL A 216 -21.64 -1.35 21.37
CA VAL A 216 -21.59 -2.82 21.46
C VAL A 216 -20.16 -3.27 21.23
N ALA A 217 -19.73 -4.31 21.94
CA ALA A 217 -18.47 -4.97 21.65
C ALA A 217 -18.53 -5.58 20.23
N PHE A 218 -17.55 -5.27 19.40
CA PHE A 218 -17.42 -5.81 18.05
C PHE A 218 -16.49 -7.04 18.04
N ASP A 219 -15.31 -6.90 18.63
CA ASP A 219 -14.40 -8.00 18.97
C ASP A 219 -13.55 -7.57 20.18
N ALA A 220 -13.77 -8.21 21.33
CA ALA A 220 -13.09 -7.87 22.59
C ALA A 220 -12.83 -9.13 23.46
N PRO A 221 -12.09 -10.13 22.93
CA PRO A 221 -11.77 -11.33 23.68
C PRO A 221 -10.87 -11.01 24.87
N ALA A 222 -11.17 -11.61 26.02
CA ALA A 222 -10.42 -11.38 27.25
C ALA A 222 -8.94 -11.78 27.07
N GLY A 223 -8.03 -10.89 27.45
CA GLY A 223 -6.58 -11.14 27.44
C GLY A 223 -5.91 -10.97 26.08
N LEU A 224 -6.66 -10.62 25.02
CA LEU A 224 -6.14 -10.46 23.67
C LEU A 224 -6.41 -9.03 23.17
N ALA A 225 -5.34 -8.25 22.99
CA ALA A 225 -5.44 -6.91 22.46
C ALA A 225 -6.06 -6.94 21.06
N THR A 226 -7.11 -6.14 20.83
CA THR A 226 -7.81 -6.02 19.54
C THR A 226 -7.95 -4.54 19.15
N TYR A 227 -7.43 -4.14 17.99
CA TYR A 227 -7.28 -2.72 17.65
C TYR A 227 -7.11 -2.44 16.15
N TYR A 228 -6.95 -1.16 15.82
CA TYR A 228 -6.72 -0.62 14.47
C TYR A 228 -7.78 -1.04 13.43
N PRO A 229 -9.08 -0.72 13.66
CA PRO A 229 -10.12 -1.07 12.72
C PRO A 229 -10.00 -0.23 11.44
N ILE A 230 -10.09 -0.88 10.29
CA ILE A 230 -10.28 -0.23 8.99
C ILE A 230 -11.50 -0.85 8.32
N VAL A 231 -12.43 0.01 7.89
CA VAL A 231 -13.69 -0.42 7.28
C VAL A 231 -13.59 -0.25 5.76
N ARG A 232 -13.74 -1.36 5.04
CA ARG A 232 -13.83 -1.36 3.58
C ARG A 232 -15.21 -0.87 3.15
N ALA A 233 -15.33 -0.35 1.92
CA ALA A 233 -16.58 0.21 1.40
C ALA A 233 -17.78 -0.76 1.40
N ASP A 234 -17.53 -2.07 1.41
CA ASP A 234 -18.57 -3.10 1.51
C ASP A 234 -19.01 -3.41 2.95
N GLY A 235 -18.45 -2.71 3.94
CA GLY A 235 -18.75 -2.89 5.36
C GLY A 235 -17.86 -3.91 6.07
N THR A 236 -16.95 -4.59 5.37
CA THR A 236 -15.99 -5.51 6.00
C THR A 236 -15.02 -4.72 6.88
N VAL A 237 -14.91 -5.11 8.15
CA VAL A 237 -13.96 -4.53 9.11
C VAL A 237 -12.72 -5.40 9.16
N PHE A 238 -11.58 -4.83 8.80
CA PHE A 238 -10.24 -5.40 8.99
C PHE A 238 -9.64 -4.83 10.27
N TYR A 239 -8.94 -5.65 11.03
CA TYR A 239 -8.33 -5.21 12.29
C TYR A 239 -7.19 -6.13 12.73
N ALA A 240 -6.34 -5.63 13.62
CA ALA A 240 -5.29 -6.40 14.27
C ALA A 240 -5.79 -6.98 15.60
N ARG A 241 -5.41 -8.22 15.90
CA ARG A 241 -5.64 -8.86 17.19
C ARG A 241 -4.48 -9.77 17.54
N TRP A 242 -4.11 -9.83 18.81
CA TRP A 242 -3.16 -10.82 19.30
C TRP A 242 -3.61 -12.24 18.96
N LEU A 243 -2.68 -13.05 18.45
CA LEU A 243 -2.89 -14.48 18.18
C LEU A 243 -3.29 -15.20 19.46
N ASP A 244 -2.50 -15.00 20.51
CA ASP A 244 -2.67 -15.57 21.83
C ASP A 244 -1.96 -14.69 22.89
N ALA A 245 -2.25 -14.93 24.17
CA ALA A 245 -1.71 -14.13 25.27
C ALA A 245 -0.20 -14.33 25.53
N THR A 246 0.39 -15.41 25.00
CA THR A 246 1.80 -15.77 25.20
C THR A 246 2.69 -15.13 24.15
N SER A 247 2.37 -15.32 22.86
CA SER A 247 3.11 -14.73 21.74
C SER A 247 2.87 -13.24 21.61
N GLN A 248 1.62 -12.80 21.85
CA GLN A 248 1.15 -11.43 21.60
C GLN A 248 1.43 -10.96 20.17
N ALA A 249 1.59 -11.90 19.24
CA ALA A 249 1.83 -11.60 17.84
C ALA A 249 0.55 -11.04 17.21
N ASP A 250 0.61 -9.85 16.62
CA ASP A 250 -0.53 -9.27 15.92
C ASP A 250 -0.88 -10.09 14.67
N GLN A 251 -2.16 -10.38 14.49
CA GLN A 251 -2.69 -11.06 13.32
C GLN A 251 -3.88 -10.26 12.78
N ILE A 252 -4.06 -10.28 11.47
CA ILE A 252 -5.14 -9.57 10.80
C ILE A 252 -6.37 -10.45 10.74
N TYR A 253 -7.49 -9.91 11.18
CA TYR A 253 -8.80 -10.55 11.16
C TYR A 253 -9.78 -9.71 10.33
N THR A 254 -10.84 -10.37 9.85
CA THR A 254 -12.00 -9.72 9.25
C THR A 254 -13.31 -10.14 9.88
N LYS A 255 -14.26 -9.22 9.89
CA LYS A 255 -15.63 -9.44 10.37
C LYS A 255 -16.57 -8.36 9.82
N VAL A 256 -17.88 -8.62 9.73
CA VAL A 256 -18.87 -7.61 9.26
C VAL A 256 -19.75 -7.11 10.40
N ASN A 257 -20.34 -8.03 11.18
CA ASN A 257 -21.29 -7.71 12.25
C ASN A 257 -20.75 -8.16 13.61
N PRO A 258 -21.09 -7.49 14.73
CA PRO A 258 -20.66 -7.88 16.08
C PRO A 258 -20.90 -9.35 16.46
N SER A 259 -21.91 -10.01 15.91
CA SER A 259 -22.23 -11.42 16.20
C SER A 259 -21.40 -12.44 15.43
N ASP A 260 -20.74 -12.02 14.34
CA ASP A 260 -20.03 -12.94 13.45
C ASP A 260 -18.80 -13.54 14.14
N VAL A 261 -18.36 -14.70 13.69
CA VAL A 261 -17.08 -15.25 14.15
C VAL A 261 -15.93 -14.53 13.43
N PRO A 262 -14.92 -13.99 14.13
CA PRO A 262 -13.73 -13.42 13.50
C PRO A 262 -13.06 -14.39 12.53
N ASN A 263 -12.77 -13.91 11.33
CA ASN A 263 -12.03 -14.65 10.30
C ASN A 263 -10.55 -14.24 10.31
N GLN A 264 -9.66 -15.10 10.83
CA GLN A 264 -8.22 -14.87 10.76
C GLN A 264 -7.76 -15.03 9.30
N LEU A 265 -6.96 -14.08 8.79
CA LEU A 265 -6.55 -14.11 7.39
C LEU A 265 -5.37 -15.08 7.13
N PRO A 266 -5.35 -15.79 5.98
CA PRO A 266 -4.28 -16.73 5.61
C PRO A 266 -2.96 -16.04 5.23
N LEU A 267 -2.96 -14.72 5.05
CA LEU A 267 -1.74 -13.93 4.77
C LEU A 267 -0.86 -13.71 6.00
N ASN A 268 -1.38 -14.00 7.19
CA ASN A 268 -0.69 -13.75 8.44
C ASN A 268 0.48 -14.70 8.62
N ASP A 269 1.58 -14.17 9.17
CA ASP A 269 2.66 -14.98 9.70
C ASP A 269 2.49 -15.21 11.21
N CYS A 270 2.39 -16.46 11.64
CA CYS A 270 2.12 -16.81 13.04
C CYS A 270 3.18 -16.28 14.02
N ASN A 271 4.43 -16.14 13.55
CA ASN A 271 5.57 -15.78 14.41
C ASN A 271 5.89 -14.29 14.36
N SER A 272 5.07 -13.49 13.69
CA SER A 272 5.33 -12.09 13.41
C SER A 272 4.13 -11.24 13.77
N ASN A 273 4.38 -9.95 14.04
CA ASN A 273 3.32 -8.97 14.07
C ASN A 273 2.88 -8.68 12.63
N ASN A 274 1.57 -8.72 12.38
CA ASN A 274 0.91 -8.38 11.13
C ASN A 274 -0.19 -7.38 11.49
N SER A 275 0.02 -6.11 11.13
CA SER A 275 -0.74 -4.98 11.66
C SER A 275 -1.03 -3.95 10.56
N ASP A 276 -1.80 -2.92 10.93
CA ASP A 276 -2.19 -1.79 10.07
C ASP A 276 -2.80 -2.21 8.72
N PRO A 277 -3.85 -3.06 8.71
CA PRO A 277 -4.45 -3.54 7.48
C PRO A 277 -5.15 -2.39 6.73
N SER A 278 -4.72 -2.09 5.50
CA SER A 278 -5.32 -1.12 4.60
C SER A 278 -5.93 -1.85 3.39
N PRO A 279 -7.22 -2.25 3.45
CA PRO A 279 -7.90 -2.96 2.39
C PRO A 279 -8.06 -2.10 1.12
N VAL A 280 -8.04 -2.76 -0.04
CA VAL A 280 -8.27 -2.14 -1.34
C VAL A 280 -9.72 -2.39 -1.77
N ASN A 281 -10.50 -1.32 -1.87
CA ASN A 281 -11.92 -1.38 -2.26
C ASN A 281 -12.12 -2.14 -3.59
N GLY A 282 -13.14 -2.99 -3.64
CA GLY A 282 -13.49 -3.76 -4.84
C GLY A 282 -12.55 -4.93 -5.18
N THR A 283 -11.60 -5.25 -4.29
CA THR A 283 -10.65 -6.36 -4.47
C THR A 283 -10.48 -7.17 -3.19
N ASN A 284 -9.77 -8.30 -3.27
CA ASN A 284 -9.35 -9.08 -2.10
C ASN A 284 -8.01 -8.61 -1.52
N TYR A 285 -7.41 -7.55 -2.07
CA TYR A 285 -6.11 -7.11 -1.64
C TYR A 285 -6.16 -6.25 -0.38
N VAL A 286 -5.14 -6.40 0.46
CA VAL A 286 -4.92 -5.61 1.66
C VAL A 286 -3.44 -5.27 1.76
N PHE A 287 -3.12 -3.99 1.89
CA PHE A 287 -1.79 -3.58 2.30
C PHE A 287 -1.65 -3.77 3.81
N PHE A 288 -0.51 -4.21 4.29
CA PHE A 288 -0.29 -4.40 5.73
C PHE A 288 1.19 -4.35 6.09
N SER A 289 1.47 -4.05 7.34
CA SER A 289 2.81 -4.05 7.90
C SER A 289 3.09 -5.37 8.58
N SER A 290 4.29 -5.93 8.40
CA SER A 290 4.63 -7.22 8.97
C SER A 290 6.10 -7.29 9.39
N THR A 291 6.38 -7.97 10.50
CA THR A 291 7.74 -8.21 11.00
C THR A 291 8.39 -9.48 10.47
N THR A 292 7.76 -10.19 9.52
CA THR A 292 8.27 -11.46 8.95
C THR A 292 9.70 -11.36 8.44
N ALA A 293 10.10 -10.22 7.87
CA ALA A 293 11.46 -10.00 7.36
C ALA A 293 12.36 -9.18 8.30
N GLY A 294 11.95 -8.98 9.57
CA GLY A 294 12.63 -8.11 10.53
C GLY A 294 12.20 -6.65 10.42
N GLY A 295 11.82 -6.06 11.56
CA GLY A 295 11.18 -4.74 11.61
C GLY A 295 9.87 -4.68 10.83
N TYR A 296 9.06 -3.64 11.01
CA TYR A 296 7.82 -3.51 10.24
C TYR A 296 8.13 -3.12 8.78
N GLN A 297 7.91 -4.05 7.85
CA GLN A 297 7.97 -3.81 6.40
C GLN A 297 6.57 -3.89 5.79
N LEU A 298 6.34 -3.21 4.66
CA LEU A 298 5.03 -3.21 3.98
C LEU A 298 4.90 -4.33 2.95
N TYR A 299 3.73 -4.95 2.96
CA TYR A 299 3.34 -6.00 2.03
C TYR A 299 1.98 -5.68 1.42
N LEU A 300 1.74 -6.24 0.25
CA LEU A 300 0.40 -6.48 -0.26
C LEU A 300 0.05 -7.95 0.02
N GLY A 301 -1.14 -8.24 0.52
CA GLY A 301 -1.66 -9.59 0.68
C GLY A 301 -2.99 -9.76 -0.04
N ASP A 302 -3.26 -10.95 -0.55
CA ASP A 302 -4.60 -11.38 -0.94
C ASP A 302 -5.27 -12.05 0.28
N ALA A 303 -6.32 -11.42 0.80
CA ALA A 303 -7.03 -11.87 1.99
C ALA A 303 -7.73 -13.22 1.82
N THR A 304 -7.94 -13.69 0.58
CA THR A 304 -8.58 -14.98 0.28
C THR A 304 -7.55 -16.08 0.10
N THR A 305 -6.50 -15.82 -0.68
CA THR A 305 -5.52 -16.87 -1.05
C THR A 305 -4.32 -16.94 -0.11
N GLY A 306 -4.05 -15.90 0.68
CA GLY A 306 -2.87 -15.78 1.53
C GLY A 306 -1.59 -15.42 0.78
N GLN A 307 -1.64 -15.25 -0.53
CA GLN A 307 -0.51 -14.76 -1.32
C GLN A 307 -0.08 -13.39 -0.83
N ARG A 308 1.22 -13.16 -0.68
CA ARG A 308 1.79 -11.88 -0.26
C ARG A 308 2.96 -11.43 -1.13
N TRP A 309 3.04 -10.14 -1.41
CA TRP A 309 4.12 -9.51 -2.17
C TRP A 309 4.81 -8.47 -1.30
N SER A 310 6.14 -8.50 -1.25
CA SER A 310 6.91 -7.42 -0.65
C SER A 310 6.83 -6.17 -1.53
N LEU A 311 6.76 -4.99 -0.92
CA LEU A 311 6.86 -3.72 -1.64
C LEU A 311 8.31 -3.29 -1.91
N SER A 312 9.31 -4.18 -1.72
CA SER A 312 10.73 -3.89 -1.99
C SER A 312 11.00 -3.47 -3.42
N GLN A 313 10.30 -4.04 -4.42
CA GLN A 313 10.45 -3.66 -5.83
C GLN A 313 10.09 -2.20 -6.13
N PHE A 314 9.34 -1.56 -5.22
CA PHE A 314 8.91 -0.17 -5.33
C PHE A 314 9.79 0.79 -4.52
N GLY A 315 10.88 0.28 -3.91
CA GLY A 315 11.74 1.03 -2.99
C GLY A 315 11.14 1.29 -1.61
N VAL A 316 9.87 0.92 -1.37
CA VAL A 316 9.14 1.17 -0.11
C VAL A 316 9.85 0.54 1.09
N ASN A 317 10.39 -0.68 0.92
CA ASN A 317 11.08 -1.42 1.96
C ASN A 317 12.62 -1.30 1.90
N SER A 318 13.16 -0.32 1.16
CA SER A 318 14.61 -0.21 0.94
C SER A 318 15.43 0.08 2.20
N ASP A 319 14.95 0.98 3.07
CA ASP A 319 15.63 1.34 4.33
C ASP A 319 15.24 0.37 5.45
N THR A 320 15.98 -0.73 5.62
CA THR A 320 15.66 -1.76 6.63
C THR A 320 15.82 -1.30 8.08
N THR A 321 16.41 -0.12 8.32
CA THR A 321 16.59 0.43 9.68
C THR A 321 15.33 1.10 10.22
N LYS A 322 14.33 1.32 9.36
CA LYS A 322 13.07 2.00 9.70
C LYS A 322 11.86 1.10 9.53
N ALA A 323 10.91 1.26 10.44
CA ALA A 323 9.57 0.68 10.33
C ALA A 323 8.77 1.40 9.22
N LYS A 324 7.79 0.71 8.61
CA LYS A 324 6.79 1.27 7.69
C LYS A 324 5.41 0.81 8.13
N LEU A 325 4.55 1.77 8.43
CA LEU A 325 3.29 1.57 9.14
C LEU A 325 2.22 2.54 8.64
N GLY A 326 0.99 2.35 9.12
CA GLY A 326 -0.16 3.23 8.91
C GLY A 326 -0.42 3.49 7.43
N SER A 327 -0.41 2.43 6.61
CA SER A 327 -0.61 2.56 5.18
C SER A 327 -2.06 2.93 4.83
N ASN A 328 -2.25 3.66 3.75
CA ASN A 328 -3.57 3.98 3.20
C ASN A 328 -3.51 4.03 1.67
N TYR A 329 -4.37 3.25 1.01
CA TYR A 329 -4.42 3.18 -0.44
C TYR A 329 -5.60 3.96 -1.02
N TYR A 330 -5.30 4.87 -1.95
CA TYR A 330 -6.27 5.55 -2.79
C TYR A 330 -6.22 4.99 -4.21
N ALA A 331 -7.28 4.33 -4.65
CA ALA A 331 -7.33 3.67 -5.97
C ALA A 331 -7.31 4.64 -7.16
N GLY A 332 -7.58 5.94 -6.95
CA GLY A 332 -7.89 6.87 -8.03
C GLY A 332 -9.39 6.94 -8.32
N THR A 333 -9.84 8.03 -8.95
CA THR A 333 -11.16 8.03 -9.59
C THR A 333 -11.08 7.11 -10.80
N THR A 334 -12.00 6.17 -10.94
CA THR A 334 -12.17 5.37 -12.16
C THR A 334 -12.65 6.27 -13.30
N VAL A 335 -11.76 7.11 -13.83
CA VAL A 335 -11.72 7.27 -15.28
C VAL A 335 -11.11 5.97 -15.76
N ALA A 336 -11.68 5.32 -16.78
CA ALA A 336 -11.07 4.15 -17.40
C ALA A 336 -9.71 4.57 -18.00
N ALA A 337 -8.68 4.64 -17.17
CA ALA A 337 -7.30 4.68 -17.61
C ALA A 337 -7.07 3.34 -18.27
N GLN A 338 -6.69 3.34 -19.55
CA GLN A 338 -6.26 2.10 -20.20
C GLN A 338 -5.18 1.48 -19.29
N ALA A 339 -5.42 0.24 -18.86
CA ALA A 339 -4.54 -0.45 -17.92
C ALA A 339 -3.11 -0.42 -18.46
N VAL A 340 -2.21 0.22 -17.71
CA VAL A 340 -0.79 0.24 -18.06
C VAL A 340 -0.25 -1.18 -17.86
N THR A 341 0.27 -1.78 -18.92
CA THR A 341 0.78 -3.15 -18.93
C THR A 341 2.23 -3.19 -19.38
N LEU A 342 2.92 -4.30 -19.08
CA LEU A 342 4.27 -4.55 -19.55
C LEU A 342 4.22 -4.95 -21.03
N LEU A 343 4.78 -4.11 -21.89
CA LEU A 343 4.70 -4.25 -23.34
C LEU A 343 5.91 -4.97 -23.95
N SER A 344 7.08 -4.91 -23.31
CA SER A 344 8.35 -5.39 -23.88
C SER A 344 8.67 -6.87 -23.61
N GLN A 345 8.01 -7.49 -22.63
CA GLN A 345 8.35 -8.85 -22.19
C GLN A 345 8.27 -9.86 -23.35
N GLY A 346 9.37 -10.59 -23.58
CA GLY A 346 9.49 -11.63 -24.60
C GLY A 346 9.39 -11.12 -26.05
N LYS A 347 9.51 -9.80 -26.26
CA LYS A 347 9.39 -9.19 -27.59
C LYS A 347 10.70 -9.27 -28.39
N PRO A 348 10.64 -9.28 -29.73
CA PRO A 348 11.83 -9.24 -30.56
C PRO A 348 12.69 -8.01 -30.24
N ALA A 349 14.00 -8.23 -30.09
CA ALA A 349 14.95 -7.20 -29.73
C ALA A 349 16.17 -7.20 -30.65
N SER A 350 16.79 -6.03 -30.79
CA SER A 350 18.04 -5.84 -31.52
C SER A 350 18.89 -4.78 -30.82
N ALA A 351 20.20 -4.82 -31.03
CA ALA A 351 21.12 -3.82 -30.48
C ALA A 351 22.13 -3.38 -31.54
N SER A 352 22.82 -2.28 -31.29
CA SER A 352 23.96 -1.84 -32.11
C SER A 352 25.11 -2.84 -32.11
N SER A 353 25.28 -3.57 -31.01
CA SER A 353 26.29 -4.62 -30.86
C SER A 353 25.95 -5.55 -29.71
N SER A 354 26.65 -6.68 -29.65
CA SER A 354 26.70 -7.56 -28.48
C SER A 354 28.14 -7.99 -28.24
N TYR A 355 28.58 -8.04 -26.99
CA TYR A 355 29.92 -8.51 -26.62
C TYR A 355 30.15 -9.96 -27.08
N SER A 356 29.13 -10.81 -26.92
CA SER A 356 29.09 -12.17 -27.46
C SER A 356 27.65 -12.62 -27.72
N PRO A 357 27.41 -13.73 -28.43
CA PRO A 357 26.07 -14.29 -28.61
C PRO A 357 25.34 -14.61 -27.29
N SER A 358 26.08 -14.90 -26.21
CA SER A 358 25.51 -15.20 -24.89
C SER A 358 25.01 -13.96 -24.14
N PHE A 359 25.28 -12.75 -24.65
CA PHE A 359 24.81 -11.47 -24.11
C PHE A 359 24.04 -10.67 -25.16
N GLY A 360 23.21 -11.39 -25.93
CA GLY A 360 22.35 -10.85 -26.96
C GLY A 360 21.24 -9.93 -26.43
N PRO A 361 20.62 -9.12 -27.30
CA PRO A 361 19.60 -8.15 -26.91
C PRO A 361 18.33 -8.77 -26.31
N ALA A 362 18.03 -10.04 -26.61
CA ALA A 362 16.84 -10.73 -26.11
C ALA A 362 16.87 -10.92 -24.58
N TYR A 363 18.05 -11.03 -23.98
CA TYR A 363 18.19 -11.22 -22.54
C TYR A 363 17.77 -10.01 -21.72
N ALA A 364 17.77 -8.81 -22.31
CA ALA A 364 17.26 -7.62 -21.63
C ALA A 364 15.72 -7.50 -21.68
N PHE A 365 15.01 -8.50 -22.20
CA PHE A 365 13.55 -8.53 -22.32
C PHE A 365 12.98 -9.91 -21.96
N ASP A 366 13.71 -10.72 -21.21
CA ASP A 366 13.36 -12.11 -20.86
C ASP A 366 12.70 -12.24 -19.47
N GLY A 367 12.65 -11.15 -18.71
CA GLY A 367 11.94 -11.03 -17.43
C GLY A 367 12.85 -11.28 -16.23
N ASN A 368 14.15 -11.42 -16.47
CA ASN A 368 15.16 -11.69 -15.46
C ASN A 368 15.96 -10.43 -15.15
N THR A 369 15.66 -9.81 -14.02
CA THR A 369 16.27 -8.53 -13.64
C THR A 369 17.62 -8.67 -12.94
N THR A 370 18.25 -9.85 -12.93
CA THR A 370 19.46 -10.10 -12.11
C THR A 370 20.51 -11.06 -12.67
N SER A 371 20.18 -11.93 -13.62
CA SER A 371 21.07 -13.07 -13.96
C SER A 371 21.36 -13.25 -15.46
N THR A 372 20.52 -12.70 -16.34
CA THR A 372 20.74 -12.65 -17.78
C THR A 372 20.73 -11.19 -18.20
N ARG A 373 21.47 -10.85 -19.26
CA ARG A 373 21.65 -9.45 -19.66
C ARG A 373 22.07 -9.31 -21.12
N TRP A 374 21.78 -8.15 -21.68
CA TRP A 374 22.43 -7.67 -22.90
C TRP A 374 23.70 -6.90 -22.54
N ASP A 375 24.81 -7.21 -23.21
CA ASP A 375 26.09 -6.49 -23.08
C ASP A 375 26.48 -5.92 -24.44
N SER A 376 26.73 -4.62 -24.53
CA SER A 376 27.37 -4.03 -25.71
C SER A 376 28.84 -4.43 -25.81
N ILE A 377 29.48 -4.18 -26.95
CA ILE A 377 30.96 -4.22 -27.02
C ILE A 377 31.59 -3.29 -25.97
N GLU A 378 32.81 -3.63 -25.56
CA GLU A 378 33.53 -2.96 -24.47
C GLU A 378 34.65 -2.03 -24.97
N GLY A 379 35.34 -1.38 -24.02
CA GLY A 379 36.52 -0.57 -24.30
C GLY A 379 36.21 0.77 -24.98
N SER A 380 37.24 1.46 -25.48
CA SER A 380 37.07 2.76 -26.16
C SER A 380 36.23 2.66 -27.44
N ALA A 381 36.14 1.47 -28.04
CA ALA A 381 35.32 1.19 -29.21
C ALA A 381 33.80 1.18 -28.93
N ALA A 382 33.38 1.09 -27.66
CA ALA A 382 31.96 1.06 -27.31
C ALA A 382 31.23 2.34 -27.74
N GLY A 383 31.83 3.52 -27.62
CA GLY A 383 31.24 4.78 -28.10
C GLY A 383 29.74 4.93 -27.78
N THR A 384 28.95 5.19 -28.82
CA THR A 384 27.48 5.24 -28.76
C THR A 384 26.88 3.86 -29.04
N GLN A 385 25.98 3.40 -28.18
CA GLN A 385 25.30 2.12 -28.33
C GLN A 385 23.79 2.27 -28.12
N TRP A 386 23.03 1.32 -28.63
CA TRP A 386 21.60 1.25 -28.42
C TRP A 386 21.10 -0.19 -28.27
N LEU A 387 20.04 -0.33 -27.48
CA LEU A 387 19.25 -1.55 -27.32
C LEU A 387 17.79 -1.21 -27.62
N LYS A 388 17.14 -1.98 -28.50
CA LYS A 388 15.80 -1.72 -29.03
C LYS A 388 14.91 -2.95 -28.91
N VAL A 389 13.65 -2.71 -28.55
CA VAL A 389 12.54 -3.69 -28.62
C VAL A 389 11.52 -3.31 -29.70
N ASP A 390 10.96 -4.31 -30.39
CA ASP A 390 9.78 -4.19 -31.26
C ASP A 390 8.52 -4.65 -30.51
N LEU A 391 7.62 -3.72 -30.18
CA LEU A 391 6.39 -4.02 -29.44
C LEU A 391 5.34 -4.77 -30.28
N GLY A 392 5.51 -4.80 -31.61
CA GLY A 392 4.64 -5.43 -32.60
C GLY A 392 3.58 -4.49 -33.20
N SER A 393 3.23 -3.41 -32.50
CA SER A 393 2.31 -2.36 -32.98
C SER A 393 2.67 -1.03 -32.33
N ILE A 394 2.15 0.09 -32.85
CA ILE A 394 2.27 1.39 -32.18
C ILE A 394 1.55 1.29 -30.83
N ARG A 395 2.24 1.64 -29.75
CA ARG A 395 1.73 1.70 -28.38
C ARG A 395 1.98 3.06 -27.78
N THR A 396 1.14 3.47 -26.85
CA THR A 396 1.44 4.62 -26.00
C THR A 396 2.36 4.17 -24.88
N ILE A 397 3.46 4.90 -24.67
CA ILE A 397 4.49 4.57 -23.70
C ILE A 397 4.36 5.49 -22.49
N THR A 398 4.17 4.91 -21.32
CA THR A 398 3.96 5.64 -20.05
C THR A 398 5.13 5.49 -19.09
N GLY A 399 5.97 4.46 -19.25
CA GLY A 399 7.16 4.29 -18.44
C GLY A 399 8.18 3.30 -19.02
N VAL A 400 9.41 3.40 -18.54
CA VAL A 400 10.50 2.46 -18.81
C VAL A 400 11.27 2.19 -17.52
N ASP A 401 11.51 0.92 -17.21
CA ASP A 401 12.42 0.50 -16.14
C ASP A 401 13.71 -0.04 -16.76
N LEU A 402 14.85 0.37 -16.21
CA LEU A 402 16.19 -0.04 -16.65
C LEU A 402 16.91 -0.69 -15.48
N TYR A 403 17.27 -1.95 -15.61
CA TYR A 403 18.05 -2.70 -14.62
C TYR A 403 19.48 -2.81 -15.14
N TRP A 404 20.37 -1.95 -14.64
CA TRP A 404 21.74 -1.82 -15.13
C TRP A 404 22.70 -2.79 -14.44
N ASP A 405 23.34 -3.65 -15.21
CA ASP A 405 24.59 -4.33 -14.83
C ASP A 405 25.82 -3.50 -15.24
N ALA A 406 25.72 -2.59 -16.22
CA ALA A 406 26.74 -1.57 -16.49
C ALA A 406 26.11 -0.34 -17.15
N GLY A 407 26.00 0.75 -16.39
CA GLY A 407 25.09 1.85 -16.70
C GLY A 407 25.58 2.90 -17.70
N ALA A 408 24.64 3.75 -18.13
CA ALA A 408 24.89 4.94 -18.93
C ALA A 408 24.83 6.23 -18.09
N LYS A 409 25.80 7.12 -18.26
CA LYS A 409 25.79 8.47 -17.68
C LYS A 409 24.94 9.43 -18.53
N VAL A 410 25.09 9.36 -19.86
CA VAL A 410 24.31 10.16 -20.81
C VAL A 410 23.57 9.20 -21.73
N TYR A 411 22.25 9.25 -21.69
CA TYR A 411 21.40 8.44 -22.55
C TYR A 411 20.03 9.08 -22.77
N SER A 412 19.30 8.54 -23.75
CA SER A 412 17.90 8.86 -24.01
C SER A 412 17.07 7.59 -24.17
N ILE A 413 15.78 7.69 -23.84
CA ILE A 413 14.77 6.73 -24.29
C ILE A 413 14.08 7.34 -25.49
N GLN A 414 14.02 6.59 -26.57
CA GLN A 414 13.47 7.05 -27.84
C GLN A 414 12.40 6.10 -28.35
N THR A 415 11.38 6.65 -29.00
CA THR A 415 10.35 5.88 -29.70
C THR A 415 10.44 6.09 -31.21
N SER A 416 9.96 5.11 -31.96
CA SER A 416 9.88 5.16 -33.42
C SER A 416 8.72 4.31 -33.95
N ASN A 417 8.10 4.74 -35.05
CA ASN A 417 7.07 3.95 -35.73
C ASN A 417 7.67 2.99 -36.78
N ASP A 418 8.85 3.31 -37.32
CA ASP A 418 9.48 2.63 -38.47
C ASP A 418 10.85 2.01 -38.14
N GLY A 419 11.38 2.28 -36.94
CA GLY A 419 12.68 1.81 -36.50
C GLY A 419 13.86 2.61 -37.05
N VAL A 420 13.59 3.68 -37.82
CA VAL A 420 14.58 4.51 -38.52
C VAL A 420 14.54 5.95 -38.01
N ASN A 421 13.35 6.55 -37.90
CA ASN A 421 13.13 7.90 -37.42
C ASN A 421 12.78 7.88 -35.93
N TRP A 422 13.60 8.53 -35.10
CA TRP A 422 13.53 8.42 -33.64
C TRP A 422 13.15 9.75 -32.99
N THR A 423 12.27 9.69 -32.00
CA THR A 423 11.91 10.83 -31.14
C THR A 423 12.28 10.51 -29.71
N SER A 424 13.05 11.39 -29.05
CA SER A 424 13.36 11.23 -27.63
C SER A 424 12.16 11.58 -26.76
N ILE A 425 11.79 10.65 -25.88
CA ILE A 425 10.73 10.82 -24.88
C ILE A 425 11.29 11.01 -23.47
N TYR A 426 12.60 10.78 -23.30
CA TYR A 426 13.38 11.05 -22.11
C TYR A 426 14.85 11.25 -22.48
N SER A 427 15.56 12.13 -21.78
CA SER A 427 17.02 12.32 -21.88
C SER A 427 17.61 12.67 -20.52
N THR A 428 18.82 12.19 -20.24
CA THR A 428 19.57 12.56 -19.02
C THR A 428 21.06 12.65 -19.28
N SER A 429 21.75 13.47 -18.49
CA SER A 429 23.21 13.53 -18.40
C SER A 429 23.77 13.09 -17.04
N LYS A 430 22.87 12.60 -16.17
CA LYS A 430 23.13 12.15 -14.79
C LYS A 430 22.54 10.76 -14.57
N GLY A 431 22.76 9.84 -15.52
CA GLY A 431 22.32 8.46 -15.41
C GLY A 431 23.06 7.68 -14.31
N ALA A 432 22.72 6.41 -14.17
CA ALA A 432 23.23 5.53 -13.12
C ALA A 432 24.38 4.67 -13.62
N ALA A 433 25.25 4.23 -12.71
CA ALA A 433 26.31 3.27 -13.01
C ALA A 433 25.86 1.81 -12.90
N TRP A 434 24.91 1.52 -12.02
CA TRP A 434 24.42 0.17 -11.69
C TRP A 434 23.00 0.26 -11.14
N GLY A 435 22.30 -0.88 -11.08
CA GLY A 435 21.02 -1.03 -10.39
C GLY A 435 19.82 -0.52 -11.19
N HIS A 436 18.69 -0.38 -10.51
CA HIS A 436 17.41 -0.07 -11.13
C HIS A 436 17.15 1.43 -11.25
N VAL A 437 16.69 1.85 -12.43
CA VAL A 437 16.18 3.20 -12.71
C VAL A 437 14.76 3.08 -13.27
N SER A 438 13.78 3.65 -12.56
CA SER A 438 12.41 3.79 -13.04
C SER A 438 12.22 5.16 -13.69
N LEU A 439 11.79 5.17 -14.96
CA LEU A 439 11.45 6.36 -15.74
C LEU A 439 9.95 6.37 -15.99
N ALA A 440 9.22 7.21 -15.28
CA ALA A 440 7.77 7.24 -15.36
C ALA A 440 7.21 8.53 -15.97
N ASN A 441 5.89 8.54 -16.18
CA ASN A 441 5.16 9.65 -16.81
C ASN A 441 5.73 10.04 -18.19
N LEU A 442 6.29 9.06 -18.90
CA LEU A 442 6.77 9.28 -20.24
C LEU A 442 5.60 9.62 -21.15
N LYS A 443 5.86 10.51 -22.10
CA LYS A 443 4.86 10.96 -23.07
C LYS A 443 5.39 10.68 -24.46
N GLY A 444 4.98 9.55 -25.01
CA GLY A 444 5.35 9.18 -26.36
C GLY A 444 4.54 8.01 -26.88
N SER A 445 4.66 7.77 -28.18
CA SER A 445 4.11 6.59 -28.81
C SER A 445 5.07 6.08 -29.86
N GLY A 446 5.05 4.78 -30.08
CA GLY A 446 5.92 4.12 -31.05
C GLY A 446 5.70 2.63 -31.08
N ARG A 447 6.10 2.00 -32.18
CA ARG A 447 6.23 0.54 -32.27
C ARG A 447 7.55 0.06 -31.70
N TYR A 448 8.61 0.83 -31.90
CA TYR A 448 9.93 0.55 -31.39
C TYR A 448 10.26 1.49 -30.26
N VAL A 449 10.91 0.95 -29.23
CA VAL A 449 11.47 1.73 -28.12
C VAL A 449 12.92 1.33 -27.96
N ARG A 450 13.81 2.32 -27.78
CA ARG A 450 15.23 2.05 -27.54
C ARG A 450 15.81 2.87 -26.42
N MET A 451 16.73 2.26 -25.68
CA MET A 451 17.76 2.97 -24.92
C MET A 451 18.87 3.37 -25.90
N TYR A 452 19.26 4.63 -25.91
CA TYR A 452 20.33 5.18 -26.75
C TYR A 452 21.37 5.88 -25.87
N GLY A 453 22.47 5.20 -25.58
CA GLY A 453 23.54 5.63 -24.68
C GLY A 453 24.72 6.26 -25.45
N THR A 454 25.15 7.44 -25.03
CA THR A 454 26.25 8.19 -25.67
C THR A 454 27.44 8.43 -24.75
N GLN A 455 27.27 8.29 -23.43
CA GLN A 455 28.37 8.27 -22.48
C GLN A 455 28.12 7.23 -21.40
N ARG A 456 29.11 6.35 -21.19
CA ARG A 456 29.07 5.29 -20.18
C ARG A 456 29.28 5.85 -18.77
N ALA A 457 28.69 5.20 -17.78
CA ALA A 457 28.91 5.51 -16.36
C ALA A 457 30.00 4.63 -15.72
N THR A 458 30.43 3.57 -16.41
CA THR A 458 31.45 2.62 -15.95
C THR A 458 32.57 2.48 -17.00
N GLN A 459 33.61 1.70 -16.67
CA GLN A 459 34.70 1.36 -17.60
C GLN A 459 34.32 0.30 -18.64
N TRP A 460 33.23 -0.45 -18.39
CA TRP A 460 32.72 -1.54 -19.23
C TRP A 460 31.88 -1.02 -20.39
N GLY A 461 31.24 -1.89 -21.17
CA GLY A 461 30.19 -1.52 -22.12
C GLY A 461 28.93 -0.98 -21.44
N TYR A 462 27.85 -0.81 -22.20
CA TYR A 462 26.51 -0.69 -21.62
C TYR A 462 25.95 -2.08 -21.42
N SER A 463 25.38 -2.34 -20.24
CA SER A 463 24.76 -3.62 -19.93
C SER A 463 23.47 -3.44 -19.15
N LEU A 464 22.42 -4.14 -19.60
CA LEU A 464 21.10 -4.16 -19.00
C LEU A 464 20.71 -5.60 -18.71
N ASP A 465 20.47 -5.91 -17.44
CA ASP A 465 19.81 -7.15 -17.03
C ASP A 465 18.40 -7.19 -17.61
N GLU A 466 17.67 -6.07 -17.54
CA GLU A 466 16.31 -5.96 -18.08
C GLU A 466 15.99 -4.51 -18.48
N MET A 467 15.22 -4.35 -19.57
CA MET A 467 14.57 -3.10 -19.98
C MET A 467 13.06 -3.34 -20.14
N GLN A 468 12.29 -2.87 -19.18
CA GLN A 468 10.84 -3.00 -19.21
C GLN A 468 10.20 -1.76 -19.83
N VAL A 469 9.37 -1.93 -20.85
CA VAL A 469 8.61 -0.84 -21.48
C VAL A 469 7.14 -1.00 -21.14
N TRP A 470 6.53 0.06 -20.63
CA TRP A 470 5.18 0.01 -20.09
C TRP A 470 4.26 1.01 -20.78
N GLY A 471 2.99 0.63 -20.93
CA GLY A 471 2.03 1.41 -21.67
C GLY A 471 0.75 0.66 -22.00
N TYR A 472 0.03 1.12 -23.03
CA TYR A 472 -1.23 0.55 -23.51
C TYR A 472 -1.35 0.58 -25.03
#